data_AF-A0A7G4RJG1-F1
#
_entry.id   AF-A0A7G4RJG1-F1
#
_cell.length_a   1.000
_cell.length_b   1.000
_cell.length_c   1.000
_cell.angle_alpha   90.00
_cell.angle_beta   90.00
_cell.angle_gamma   90.00
#
_symmetry.space_group_name_H-M   'P 1'
#
loop_
_entity.id
_entity.type
_entity.pdbx_description
1 polymer ?
#
loop_
_entity_poly.entity_id
_entity_poly.type
_entity_poly.pdbx_seq_one_letter_code
_entity_poly.pdbx_strand_id
1 'polypeptide(L)'
;MTKMSLSFLIVFAMSLSSFSFGQNTGNYIVSGWPNYLAMGTITNGAPQEPTNIRVDAVFTYNGSGGDGDPGKVETPYKIWNMINMANNIKAKTGHAVNPVLVEYGWQLSGGWNPDSITNLDDLTKHFFNLMFLSKTLESNAYSNTGTYGTILLNPDMLGYLGNTNRVEAVKSLYIPVAQAVSNAYCMMSKKVNFTPTQTPLCTYGWDNKPILINGNPNDLLLWLKTKTDNYTAGQAFATCVNEYVMPLCTSATQSPDLPDFSDNFNGWLQAQNWMAKHFGPHVALGVHENISAVPEGGWWIHRGPTAVKPYVDRVLADLKSFELFTSPYKPDFIYFDRYGADDYSSKYPNLLMNQATFYNDAAWQNFLTMTKQISEGLGKQAGKSYIPAMLWQIPAAHIPTQDEPLLEAHEEGSAPVYFFGDSRLQPDLSNSASWINQDIANLPKGYSLCAGKNATRCLVLNHFNWAHNNNVQLKKAVEAHVFAILWGAGAFATGVWEVPGTTFPDNGWMTKKLSIYYKNPQSFPVN
;
A
#
# COMPACT_ATOMS: atom_id res chain seq x y z
N MET A 1 -2.31 31.66 -72.54
CA MET A 1 -1.14 31.74 -71.63
C MET A 1 -1.60 32.56 -70.44
N THR A 2 -1.71 32.13 -69.20
CA THR A 2 -1.17 30.98 -68.45
C THR A 2 -2.12 30.80 -67.26
N LYS A 3 -2.79 29.65 -67.12
CA LYS A 3 -3.53 29.30 -65.90
C LYS A 3 -2.53 28.77 -64.88
N MET A 4 -2.30 29.48 -63.78
CA MET A 4 -1.55 28.97 -62.64
C MET A 4 -2.47 28.03 -61.83
N SER A 5 -2.15 26.75 -61.82
CA SER A 5 -2.67 25.78 -60.87
C SER A 5 -1.94 25.95 -59.53
N LEU A 6 -2.67 26.29 -58.47
CA LEU A 6 -2.16 26.18 -57.11
C LEU A 6 -2.62 24.83 -56.54
N SER A 7 -1.72 23.84 -56.54
CA SER A 7 -1.93 22.57 -55.85
C SER A 7 -1.74 22.79 -54.36
N PHE A 8 -2.82 22.74 -53.58
CA PHE A 8 -2.73 22.66 -52.12
C PHE A 8 -2.33 21.23 -51.74
N LEU A 9 -1.06 21.06 -51.37
CA LEU A 9 -0.57 19.86 -50.72
C LEU A 9 -1.07 19.88 -49.26
N ILE A 10 -2.11 19.10 -48.95
CA ILE A 10 -2.52 18.87 -47.57
C ILE A 10 -1.53 17.86 -46.97
N VAL A 11 -0.50 18.38 -46.30
CA VAL A 11 0.36 17.58 -45.45
C VAL A 11 -0.42 17.29 -44.18
N PHE A 12 -0.87 16.04 -44.01
CA PHE A 12 -1.30 15.53 -42.71
C PHE A 12 -0.07 15.46 -41.80
N ALA A 13 0.18 16.53 -41.04
CA ALA A 13 1.06 16.45 -39.89
C ALA A 13 0.34 15.60 -38.84
N MET A 14 0.72 14.33 -38.71
CA MET A 14 0.41 13.57 -37.51
C MET A 14 1.05 14.30 -36.34
N SER A 15 0.24 15.02 -35.56
CA SER A 15 0.65 15.53 -34.26
C SER A 15 0.87 14.31 -33.36
N LEU A 16 2.11 13.86 -33.26
CA LEU A 16 2.59 13.18 -32.06
C LEU A 16 2.44 14.21 -30.93
N SER A 17 1.28 14.22 -30.28
CA SER A 17 1.09 14.93 -29.03
C SER A 17 1.94 14.21 -27.99
N SER A 18 3.17 14.67 -27.83
CA SER A 18 3.92 14.50 -26.60
C SER A 18 3.08 15.11 -25.49
N PHE A 19 2.39 14.26 -24.73
CA PHE A 19 1.72 14.68 -23.51
C PHE A 19 2.79 15.22 -22.56
N SER A 20 2.89 16.54 -22.50
CA SER A 20 3.61 17.25 -21.45
C SER A 20 2.87 16.98 -20.14
N PHE A 21 3.39 16.04 -19.35
CA PHE A 21 2.98 15.82 -17.96
C PHE A 21 2.92 17.16 -17.24
N GLY A 22 1.79 17.47 -16.61
CA GLY A 22 1.64 18.65 -15.78
C GLY A 22 2.67 18.63 -14.67
N GLN A 23 3.73 19.42 -14.82
CA GLN A 23 4.71 19.63 -13.76
C GLN A 23 4.01 20.35 -12.62
N ASN A 24 3.67 19.58 -11.58
CA ASN A 24 3.35 20.12 -10.27
C ASN A 24 4.63 20.79 -9.76
N THR A 25 4.59 22.10 -9.53
CA THR A 25 5.75 22.98 -9.26
C THR A 25 6.33 22.84 -7.85
N GLY A 26 6.01 21.76 -7.13
CA GLY A 26 6.63 21.40 -5.85
C GLY A 26 7.70 20.33 -6.05
N ASN A 27 8.86 20.51 -5.42
CA ASN A 27 9.93 19.50 -5.35
C ASN A 27 9.49 18.33 -4.45
N TYR A 28 8.52 17.53 -4.90
CA TYR A 28 8.05 16.34 -4.20
C TYR A 28 8.90 15.12 -4.58
N ILE A 29 9.28 14.29 -3.59
CA ILE A 29 9.97 13.03 -3.84
C ILE A 29 9.03 12.03 -4.53
N VAL A 30 7.75 12.00 -4.12
CA VAL A 30 6.67 11.20 -4.69
C VAL A 30 5.44 12.10 -4.84
N SER A 31 4.75 12.03 -5.98
CA SER A 31 3.53 12.80 -6.25
C SER A 31 2.49 12.64 -5.13
N GLY A 32 1.94 13.74 -4.63
CA GLY A 32 0.91 13.71 -3.58
C GLY A 32 1.41 13.48 -2.15
N TRP A 33 2.73 13.43 -1.92
CA TRP A 33 3.33 13.30 -0.59
C TRP A 33 4.06 14.60 -0.18
N PRO A 34 4.11 14.95 1.11
CA PRO A 34 4.80 16.15 1.57
C PRO A 34 6.32 16.06 1.37
N ASN A 35 7.02 17.20 1.50
CA ASN A 35 8.48 17.30 1.42
C ASN A 35 9.19 17.05 2.77
N TYR A 36 8.54 16.31 3.66
CA TYR A 36 9.06 15.83 4.93
C TYR A 36 8.61 14.38 5.15
N LEU A 37 9.22 13.67 6.08
CA LEU A 37 8.88 12.30 6.42
C LEU A 37 7.40 12.21 6.87
N ALA A 38 6.55 11.64 6.01
CA ALA A 38 5.12 11.63 6.22
C ALA A 38 4.69 10.57 7.24
N MET A 39 3.62 10.83 7.99
CA MET A 39 3.03 9.86 8.92
C MET A 39 1.59 9.58 8.51
N GLY A 40 1.24 8.30 8.38
CA GLY A 40 -0.14 7.89 8.10
C GLY A 40 -0.60 6.74 8.97
N THR A 41 -1.87 6.35 8.85
CA THR A 41 -2.39 5.22 9.64
C THR A 41 -3.48 4.44 8.93
N ILE A 42 -3.72 3.21 9.39
CA ILE A 42 -4.82 2.37 8.93
C ILE A 42 -6.17 2.94 9.39
N THR A 43 -7.20 2.76 8.56
CA THR A 43 -8.58 3.15 8.86
C THR A 43 -9.56 2.25 8.10
N ASN A 44 -10.81 2.17 8.57
CA ASN A 44 -11.93 1.59 7.80
C ASN A 44 -12.76 2.68 7.10
N GLY A 45 -12.38 3.95 7.28
CA GLY A 45 -13.16 5.10 6.81
C GLY A 45 -14.51 5.20 7.51
N ALA A 46 -14.62 4.67 8.74
CA ALA A 46 -15.87 4.58 9.45
C ALA A 46 -16.19 5.90 10.19
N PRO A 47 -17.48 6.29 10.33
CA PRO A 47 -17.85 7.59 10.90
C PRO A 47 -17.39 7.82 12.35
N GLN A 48 -17.21 6.75 13.13
CA GLN A 48 -16.77 6.82 14.52
C GLN A 48 -15.28 7.10 14.70
N GLU A 49 -14.49 6.94 13.63
CA GLU A 49 -13.04 7.16 13.70
C GLU A 49 -12.72 8.66 13.83
N PRO A 50 -11.64 9.00 14.56
CA PRO A 50 -11.27 10.39 14.80
C PRO A 50 -10.83 11.07 13.51
N THR A 51 -11.36 12.27 13.31
CA THR A 51 -11.07 13.11 12.13
C THR A 51 -10.36 14.41 12.49
N ASN A 52 -10.12 14.68 13.78
CA ASN A 52 -9.40 15.86 14.27
C ASN A 52 -7.92 15.58 14.54
N ILE A 53 -7.43 14.39 14.23
CA ILE A 53 -6.02 14.01 14.38
C ILE A 53 -5.31 14.28 13.06
N ARG A 54 -4.24 15.08 13.09
CA ARG A 54 -3.42 15.32 11.90
C ARG A 54 -2.65 14.04 11.54
N VAL A 55 -2.82 13.61 10.30
CA VAL A 55 -2.01 12.61 9.60
C VAL A 55 -1.83 13.07 8.15
N ASP A 56 -0.74 12.69 7.50
CA ASP A 56 -0.51 13.01 6.08
C ASP A 56 -1.19 12.01 5.14
N ALA A 57 -1.53 10.82 5.65
CA ALA A 57 -2.16 9.75 4.88
C ALA A 57 -3.05 8.86 5.76
N VAL A 58 -4.04 8.25 5.11
CA VAL A 58 -4.85 7.17 5.68
C VAL A 58 -4.88 6.00 4.70
N PHE A 59 -4.80 4.77 5.18
CA PHE A 59 -4.80 3.59 4.31
C PHE A 59 -5.79 2.50 4.69
N THR A 60 -6.24 1.74 3.70
CA THR A 60 -7.08 0.55 3.88
C THR A 60 -6.88 -0.46 2.76
N TYR A 61 -7.39 -1.67 2.94
CA TYR A 61 -7.41 -2.73 1.94
C TYR A 61 -8.63 -2.62 1.06
N ASN A 62 -8.44 -2.54 -0.26
CA ASN A 62 -9.53 -2.48 -1.22
C ASN A 62 -10.26 -3.83 -1.33
N GLY A 63 -11.41 -3.85 -2.01
CA GLY A 63 -12.30 -5.01 -2.06
C GLY A 63 -13.08 -5.25 -0.76
N SER A 64 -14.04 -6.17 -0.79
CA SER A 64 -14.89 -6.53 0.35
C SER A 64 -14.09 -7.25 1.45
N GLY A 65 -13.27 -8.23 1.07
CA GLY A 65 -12.46 -9.03 2.00
C GLY A 65 -11.12 -8.41 2.38
N GLY A 66 -10.61 -7.46 1.59
CA GLY A 66 -9.25 -6.94 1.76
C GLY A 66 -8.15 -7.88 1.22
N ASP A 67 -8.54 -8.99 0.60
CA ASP A 67 -7.69 -10.04 0.02
C ASP A 67 -7.65 -9.98 -1.52
N GLY A 68 -8.09 -8.86 -2.11
CA GLY A 68 -8.18 -8.67 -3.56
C GLY A 68 -9.41 -9.28 -4.22
N ASP A 69 -10.35 -9.80 -3.41
CA ASP A 69 -11.58 -10.44 -3.87
C ASP A 69 -11.38 -11.35 -5.11
N PRO A 70 -10.53 -12.40 -5.04
CA PRO A 70 -10.14 -13.18 -6.21
C PRO A 70 -11.33 -13.63 -7.07
N GLY A 71 -11.24 -13.36 -8.37
CA GLY A 71 -12.26 -13.72 -9.35
C GLY A 71 -13.55 -12.88 -9.30
N LYS A 72 -13.53 -11.70 -8.67
CA LYS A 72 -14.70 -10.79 -8.60
C LYS A 72 -14.38 -9.40 -9.14
N VAL A 73 -15.42 -8.76 -9.67
CA VAL A 73 -15.44 -7.29 -9.78
C VAL A 73 -15.59 -6.74 -8.37
N GLU A 74 -14.66 -5.88 -7.96
CA GLU A 74 -14.66 -5.34 -6.61
C GLU A 74 -15.81 -4.38 -6.36
N THR A 75 -16.17 -4.24 -5.08
CA THR A 75 -17.15 -3.26 -4.63
C THR A 75 -16.43 -1.95 -4.27
N PRO A 76 -16.54 -0.87 -5.07
CA PRO A 76 -15.67 0.31 -4.96
C PRO A 76 -16.02 1.25 -3.79
N TYR A 77 -16.71 0.76 -2.76
CA TYR A 77 -17.18 1.59 -1.65
C TYR A 77 -16.03 2.10 -0.78
N LYS A 78 -14.98 1.28 -0.60
CA LYS A 78 -13.82 1.65 0.23
C LYS A 78 -13.06 2.83 -0.36
N ILE A 79 -12.91 2.91 -1.68
CA ILE A 79 -12.29 4.06 -2.37
C ILE A 79 -12.92 5.37 -1.89
N TRP A 80 -14.26 5.41 -1.86
CA TRP A 80 -15.00 6.60 -1.45
C TRP A 80 -15.00 6.83 0.05
N ASN A 81 -15.03 5.78 0.87
CA ASN A 81 -14.86 5.92 2.31
C ASN A 81 -13.50 6.54 2.65
N MET A 82 -12.44 6.16 1.94
CA MET A 82 -11.10 6.73 2.11
C MET A 82 -11.03 8.19 1.67
N ILE A 83 -11.61 8.54 0.51
CA ILE A 83 -11.69 9.94 0.05
C ILE A 83 -12.47 10.79 1.07
N ASN A 84 -13.59 10.28 1.58
CA ASN A 84 -14.40 10.97 2.58
C ASN A 84 -13.66 11.15 3.91
N MET A 85 -12.97 10.11 4.40
CA MET A 85 -12.16 10.17 5.62
C MET A 85 -11.04 11.21 5.48
N ALA A 86 -10.28 11.16 4.39
CA ALA A 86 -9.22 12.11 4.10
C ALA A 86 -9.76 13.56 3.99
N ASN A 87 -10.91 13.76 3.32
CA ASN A 87 -11.57 15.07 3.25
C ASN A 87 -11.98 15.58 4.65
N ASN A 88 -12.56 14.72 5.49
CA ASN A 88 -12.98 15.10 6.83
C ASN A 88 -11.79 15.46 7.72
N ILE A 89 -10.68 14.72 7.64
CA ILE A 89 -9.44 15.05 8.35
C ILE A 89 -8.88 16.38 7.85
N LYS A 90 -8.80 16.58 6.52
CA LYS A 90 -8.35 17.84 5.94
C LYS A 90 -9.19 19.02 6.38
N ALA A 91 -10.51 18.89 6.39
CA ALA A 91 -11.42 19.96 6.81
C ALA A 91 -11.21 20.37 8.28
N LYS A 92 -10.87 19.42 9.15
CA LYS A 92 -10.65 19.68 10.59
C LYS A 92 -9.23 20.10 10.94
N THR A 93 -8.24 19.66 10.18
CA THR A 93 -6.81 19.89 10.48
C THR A 93 -6.17 20.96 9.59
N GLY A 94 -6.80 21.30 8.47
CA GLY A 94 -6.28 22.27 7.49
C GLY A 94 -5.17 21.71 6.57
N HIS A 95 -4.86 20.41 6.65
CA HIS A 95 -3.77 19.80 5.90
C HIS A 95 -4.27 18.77 4.89
N ALA A 96 -3.60 18.66 3.75
CA ALA A 96 -3.90 17.63 2.77
C ALA A 96 -3.66 16.22 3.35
N VAL A 97 -4.48 15.26 2.95
CA VAL A 97 -4.41 13.88 3.41
C VAL A 97 -4.44 12.95 2.21
N ASN A 98 -3.47 12.05 2.09
CA ASN A 98 -3.38 11.10 0.99
C ASN A 98 -4.26 9.86 1.26
N PRO A 99 -5.33 9.61 0.48
CA PRO A 99 -6.05 8.33 0.55
C PRO A 99 -5.21 7.25 -0.12
N VAL A 100 -4.79 6.26 0.66
CA VAL A 100 -3.94 5.15 0.22
C VAL A 100 -4.77 3.87 0.16
N LEU A 101 -4.84 3.23 -1.00
CA LEU A 101 -5.60 1.99 -1.21
C LEU A 101 -4.63 0.85 -1.50
N VAL A 102 -4.74 -0.22 -0.72
CA VAL A 102 -4.00 -1.46 -0.97
C VAL A 102 -4.80 -2.32 -1.94
N GLU A 103 -4.20 -2.65 -3.08
CA GLU A 103 -4.82 -3.39 -4.18
C GLU A 103 -4.09 -4.71 -4.40
N TYR A 104 -4.84 -5.81 -4.47
CA TYR A 104 -4.30 -7.15 -4.75
C TYR A 104 -4.78 -7.62 -6.12
N GLY A 105 -3.87 -7.61 -7.09
CA GLY A 105 -4.01 -8.37 -8.34
C GLY A 105 -3.64 -9.85 -8.18
N TRP A 106 -2.85 -10.20 -7.15
CA TRP A 106 -2.58 -11.58 -6.77
C TRP A 106 -2.32 -11.71 -5.27
N GLN A 107 -3.25 -12.33 -4.54
CA GLN A 107 -3.12 -12.52 -3.10
C GLN A 107 -2.41 -13.83 -2.74
N LEU A 108 -1.11 -13.74 -2.41
CA LEU A 108 -0.26 -14.86 -2.00
C LEU A 108 -0.05 -15.02 -0.49
N SER A 109 -0.55 -14.11 0.35
CA SER A 109 -0.56 -14.29 1.81
C SER A 109 -1.39 -15.52 2.23
N GLY A 110 -2.44 -15.84 1.47
CA GLY A 110 -3.24 -17.05 1.61
C GLY A 110 -2.61 -18.32 1.03
N GLY A 111 -1.42 -18.20 0.42
CA GLY A 111 -0.69 -19.29 -0.21
C GLY A 111 -0.73 -19.28 -1.75
N TRP A 112 -0.04 -20.24 -2.35
CA TRP A 112 0.14 -20.35 -3.80
C TRP A 112 -1.17 -20.69 -4.54
N ASN A 113 -1.69 -19.74 -5.31
CA ASN A 113 -2.93 -19.82 -6.08
C ASN A 113 -2.77 -19.18 -7.48
N PRO A 114 -2.02 -19.81 -8.41
CA PRO A 114 -1.74 -19.20 -9.71
C PRO A 114 -3.00 -18.94 -10.56
N ASP A 115 -4.09 -19.68 -10.31
CA ASP A 115 -5.36 -19.52 -11.02
C ASP A 115 -5.89 -18.08 -10.98
N SER A 116 -5.61 -17.31 -9.91
CA SER A 116 -6.00 -15.90 -9.80
C SER A 116 -5.43 -15.02 -10.92
N ILE A 117 -4.31 -15.42 -11.53
CA ILE A 117 -3.69 -14.67 -12.63
C ILE A 117 -3.62 -15.48 -13.93
N THR A 118 -3.70 -16.80 -13.90
CA THR A 118 -3.67 -17.63 -15.13
C THR A 118 -5.06 -17.83 -15.73
N ASN A 119 -6.13 -17.68 -14.95
CA ASN A 119 -7.50 -17.65 -15.46
C ASN A 119 -7.80 -16.29 -16.13
N LEU A 120 -8.21 -16.32 -17.40
CA LEU A 120 -8.47 -15.11 -18.18
C LEU A 120 -9.56 -14.21 -17.59
N ASP A 121 -10.65 -14.80 -17.08
CA ASP A 121 -11.78 -14.04 -16.55
C ASP A 121 -11.42 -13.37 -15.23
N ASP A 122 -10.70 -14.09 -14.36
CA ASP A 122 -10.25 -13.53 -13.08
C ASP A 122 -9.20 -12.45 -13.29
N LEU A 123 -8.24 -12.68 -14.20
CA LEU A 123 -7.26 -11.68 -14.58
C LEU A 123 -7.91 -10.43 -15.19
N THR A 124 -8.93 -10.61 -16.04
CA THR A 124 -9.69 -9.49 -16.62
C THR A 124 -10.34 -8.64 -15.52
N LYS A 125 -10.93 -9.26 -14.49
CA LYS A 125 -11.54 -8.53 -13.36
C LYS A 125 -10.49 -7.80 -12.53
N HIS A 126 -9.35 -8.43 -12.22
CA HIS A 126 -8.26 -7.76 -11.50
C HIS A 126 -7.73 -6.52 -12.26
N PHE A 127 -7.56 -6.63 -13.58
CA PHE A 127 -7.18 -5.49 -14.40
C PHE A 127 -8.24 -4.41 -14.45
N PHE A 128 -9.53 -4.77 -14.58
CA PHE A 128 -10.61 -3.81 -14.51
C PHE A 128 -10.66 -3.08 -13.16
N ASN A 129 -10.50 -3.80 -12.04
CA ASN A 129 -10.51 -3.22 -10.70
C ASN A 129 -9.39 -2.18 -10.54
N LEU A 130 -8.16 -2.50 -10.96
CA LEU A 130 -7.02 -1.56 -10.90
C LEU A 130 -7.22 -0.34 -11.81
N MET A 131 -7.71 -0.52 -13.04
CA MET A 131 -8.06 0.58 -13.95
C MET A 131 -9.12 1.50 -13.35
N PHE A 132 -10.17 0.91 -12.77
CA PHE A 132 -11.29 1.62 -12.18
C PHE A 132 -10.88 2.38 -10.90
N LEU A 133 -10.10 1.75 -10.03
CA LEU A 133 -9.51 2.38 -8.84
C LEU A 133 -8.69 3.60 -9.21
N SER A 134 -7.74 3.42 -10.14
CA SER A 134 -6.83 4.47 -10.58
C SER A 134 -7.59 5.67 -11.16
N LYS A 135 -8.56 5.41 -12.04
CA LYS A 135 -9.42 6.44 -12.63
C LYS A 135 -10.28 7.16 -11.59
N THR A 136 -10.82 6.42 -10.63
CA THR A 136 -11.66 6.97 -9.56
C THR A 136 -10.87 7.91 -8.67
N LEU A 137 -9.66 7.51 -8.27
CA LEU A 137 -8.74 8.35 -7.50
C LEU A 137 -8.36 9.61 -8.29
N GLU A 138 -7.91 9.45 -9.53
CA GLU A 138 -7.52 10.56 -10.42
C GLU A 138 -8.62 11.61 -10.55
N SER A 139 -9.86 11.16 -10.76
CA SER A 139 -10.98 12.05 -11.05
C SER A 139 -11.57 12.72 -9.80
N ASN A 140 -11.41 12.13 -8.62
CA ASN A 140 -12.20 12.51 -7.44
C ASN A 140 -11.39 12.82 -6.18
N ALA A 141 -10.15 12.33 -6.05
CA ALA A 141 -9.41 12.50 -4.79
C ALA A 141 -8.92 13.95 -4.62
N TYR A 142 -8.30 14.55 -5.63
CA TYR A 142 -7.57 15.82 -5.47
C TYR A 142 -8.43 16.97 -4.93
N SER A 143 -9.61 17.20 -5.50
CA SER A 143 -10.52 18.29 -5.08
C SER A 143 -10.97 18.13 -3.62
N ASN A 144 -11.12 16.89 -3.15
CA ASN A 144 -11.54 16.57 -1.80
C ASN A 144 -10.37 16.62 -0.81
N THR A 145 -9.27 15.93 -1.13
CA THR A 145 -8.22 15.60 -0.16
C THR A 145 -6.95 16.44 -0.30
N GLY A 146 -6.82 17.20 -1.40
CA GLY A 146 -5.59 17.92 -1.76
C GLY A 146 -4.51 17.04 -2.41
N THR A 147 -4.80 15.76 -2.65
CA THR A 147 -3.88 14.78 -3.28
C THR A 147 -4.64 13.85 -4.21
N TYR A 148 -3.96 13.28 -5.21
CA TYR A 148 -4.59 12.32 -6.12
C TYR A 148 -4.75 10.91 -5.53
N GLY A 149 -4.16 10.63 -4.37
CA GLY A 149 -4.16 9.30 -3.75
C GLY A 149 -2.94 8.45 -4.12
N THR A 150 -2.86 7.30 -3.48
CA THR A 150 -1.77 6.32 -3.66
C THR A 150 -2.34 4.91 -3.73
N ILE A 151 -1.78 4.07 -4.59
CA ILE A 151 -2.06 2.64 -4.68
C ILE A 151 -0.84 1.87 -4.19
N LEU A 152 -1.06 0.94 -3.25
CA LEU A 152 -0.07 -0.03 -2.77
C LEU A 152 -0.40 -1.37 -3.42
N LEU A 153 0.37 -1.78 -4.41
CA LEU A 153 0.03 -2.88 -5.30
C LEU A 153 0.70 -4.19 -4.89
N ASN A 154 -0.09 -5.26 -4.91
CA ASN A 154 0.31 -6.65 -4.69
C ASN A 154 1.17 -6.85 -3.43
N PRO A 155 0.68 -6.48 -2.22
CA PRO A 155 1.37 -6.86 -1.00
C PRO A 155 1.67 -8.34 -0.95
N ASP A 156 2.82 -8.70 -0.38
CA ASP A 156 3.24 -10.07 -0.04
C ASP A 156 3.63 -10.93 -1.23
N MET A 157 3.23 -10.54 -2.44
CA MET A 157 3.48 -11.35 -3.63
C MET A 157 4.98 -11.56 -3.87
N LEU A 158 5.78 -10.49 -3.96
CA LEU A 158 7.22 -10.60 -4.25
C LEU A 158 7.94 -11.35 -3.13
N GLY A 159 7.63 -11.01 -1.87
CA GLY A 159 8.22 -11.68 -0.73
C GLY A 159 7.82 -13.14 -0.60
N TYR A 160 6.58 -13.51 -0.91
CA TYR A 160 6.14 -14.91 -0.94
C TYR A 160 6.91 -15.71 -1.99
N LEU A 161 7.07 -15.15 -3.20
CA LEU A 161 7.82 -15.79 -4.28
C LEU A 161 9.27 -16.09 -3.88
N GLY A 162 9.93 -15.12 -3.24
CA GLY A 162 11.29 -15.28 -2.72
C GLY A 162 11.37 -16.29 -1.56
N ASN A 163 10.49 -16.16 -0.56
CA ASN A 163 10.40 -17.04 0.62
C ASN A 163 10.18 -18.51 0.22
N THR A 164 9.33 -18.75 -0.78
CA THR A 164 8.96 -20.11 -1.18
C THR A 164 9.78 -20.67 -2.33
N ASN A 165 10.88 -20.02 -2.73
CA ASN A 165 11.72 -20.41 -3.88
C ASN A 165 10.94 -20.56 -5.19
N ARG A 166 9.98 -19.65 -5.45
CA ARG A 166 9.08 -19.72 -6.62
C ARG A 166 9.42 -18.77 -7.75
N VAL A 167 10.57 -18.10 -7.69
CA VAL A 167 11.02 -17.16 -8.74
C VAL A 167 11.07 -17.81 -10.13
N GLU A 168 11.57 -19.04 -10.26
CA GLU A 168 11.59 -19.74 -11.55
C GLU A 168 10.22 -20.34 -11.92
N ALA A 169 9.44 -20.75 -10.93
CA ALA A 169 8.09 -21.26 -11.14
C ALA A 169 7.13 -20.18 -11.67
N VAL A 170 7.25 -18.94 -11.20
CA VAL A 170 6.39 -17.85 -11.69
C VAL A 170 6.77 -17.41 -13.10
N LYS A 171 8.07 -17.45 -13.45
CA LYS A 171 8.55 -17.10 -14.80
C LYS A 171 8.08 -18.08 -15.87
N SER A 172 7.75 -19.32 -15.51
CA SER A 172 7.25 -20.33 -16.44
C SER A 172 5.72 -20.33 -16.59
N LEU A 173 4.99 -19.51 -15.81
CA LEU A 173 3.55 -19.41 -15.94
C LEU A 173 3.16 -18.74 -17.26
N TYR A 174 2.20 -19.34 -17.95
CA TYR A 174 1.42 -18.66 -18.97
C TYR A 174 0.35 -17.80 -18.30
N ILE A 175 0.39 -16.49 -18.51
CA ILE A 175 -0.56 -15.53 -17.95
C ILE A 175 -1.18 -14.80 -19.14
N PRO A 176 -2.50 -14.87 -19.38
CA PRO A 176 -3.13 -14.36 -20.61
C PRO A 176 -3.31 -12.82 -20.59
N VAL A 177 -2.20 -12.10 -20.46
CA VAL A 177 -2.13 -10.65 -20.25
C VAL A 177 -2.78 -9.89 -21.40
N ALA A 178 -2.38 -10.17 -22.64
CA ALA A 178 -2.79 -9.35 -23.79
C ALA A 178 -4.32 -9.33 -23.97
N GLN A 179 -4.95 -10.50 -23.85
CA GLN A 179 -6.40 -10.63 -23.95
C GLN A 179 -7.11 -10.04 -22.73
N ALA A 180 -6.59 -10.27 -21.51
CA ALA A 180 -7.19 -9.73 -20.30
C ALA A 180 -7.19 -8.19 -20.28
N VAL A 181 -6.07 -7.56 -20.69
CA VAL A 181 -5.98 -6.09 -20.81
C VAL A 181 -7.00 -5.57 -21.81
N SER A 182 -7.13 -6.22 -22.97
CA SER A 182 -8.09 -5.83 -24.01
C SER A 182 -9.53 -5.90 -23.51
N ASN A 183 -9.90 -6.99 -22.81
CA ASN A 183 -11.22 -7.16 -22.23
C ASN A 183 -11.51 -6.09 -21.16
N ALA A 184 -10.58 -5.88 -20.22
CA ALA A 184 -10.72 -4.89 -19.15
C ALA A 184 -10.81 -3.45 -19.69
N TYR A 185 -10.01 -3.12 -20.71
CA TYR A 185 -10.06 -1.82 -21.37
C TYR A 185 -11.40 -1.57 -22.08
N CYS A 186 -11.96 -2.58 -22.73
CA CYS A 186 -13.33 -2.52 -23.26
C CYS A 186 -14.34 -2.21 -22.15
N MET A 187 -14.25 -2.92 -21.00
CA MET A 187 -15.18 -2.73 -19.89
C MET A 187 -15.19 -1.28 -19.38
N MET A 188 -14.02 -0.62 -19.30
CA MET A 188 -13.89 0.77 -18.84
C MET A 188 -14.70 1.80 -19.65
N SER A 189 -15.01 1.50 -20.92
CA SER A 189 -15.70 2.43 -21.84
C SER A 189 -17.05 1.92 -22.34
N LYS A 190 -17.36 0.63 -22.14
CA LYS A 190 -18.57 0.01 -22.66
C LYS A 190 -19.82 0.63 -22.07
N LYS A 191 -20.68 1.18 -22.92
CA LYS A 191 -21.97 1.73 -22.53
C LYS A 191 -23.04 0.63 -22.50
N VAL A 192 -23.83 0.62 -21.43
CA VAL A 192 -24.98 -0.25 -21.24
C VAL A 192 -26.18 0.62 -20.86
N ASN A 193 -27.34 0.29 -21.41
CA ASN A 193 -28.61 0.91 -21.03
C ASN A 193 -29.26 0.10 -19.92
N PHE A 194 -29.00 0.49 -18.67
CA PHE A 194 -29.53 -0.17 -17.49
C PHE A 194 -31.01 0.18 -17.33
N THR A 195 -31.85 -0.84 -17.47
CA THR A 195 -33.32 -0.77 -17.38
C THR A 195 -33.87 -2.10 -16.85
N PRO A 196 -35.06 -2.15 -16.23
CA PRO A 196 -35.66 -3.39 -15.76
C PRO A 196 -35.80 -4.48 -16.84
N THR A 197 -35.98 -4.07 -18.10
CA THR A 197 -36.17 -4.98 -19.22
C THR A 197 -34.86 -5.56 -19.77
N GLN A 198 -33.78 -4.77 -19.78
CA GLN A 198 -32.48 -5.19 -20.33
C GLN A 198 -31.53 -5.74 -19.27
N THR A 199 -31.63 -5.22 -18.04
CA THR A 199 -30.74 -5.55 -16.94
C THR A 199 -31.55 -5.87 -15.68
N PRO A 200 -32.35 -6.95 -15.66
CA PRO A 200 -33.27 -7.24 -14.55
C PRO A 200 -32.59 -7.50 -13.21
N LEU A 201 -31.32 -7.92 -13.19
CA LEU A 201 -30.55 -8.13 -11.96
C LEU A 201 -29.90 -6.85 -11.43
N CYS A 202 -29.88 -5.79 -12.24
CA CYS A 202 -29.34 -4.49 -11.85
C CYS A 202 -30.31 -3.71 -10.98
N THR A 203 -30.24 -3.97 -9.68
CA THR A 203 -31.06 -3.33 -8.66
C THR A 203 -30.20 -2.81 -7.51
N TYR A 204 -30.75 -1.90 -6.70
CA TYR A 204 -30.09 -1.38 -5.51
C TYR A 204 -31.07 -1.22 -4.34
N GLY A 205 -30.52 -1.24 -3.13
CA GLY A 205 -31.31 -1.14 -1.90
C GLY A 205 -32.04 -2.44 -1.53
N TRP A 206 -32.54 -2.49 -0.30
CA TRP A 206 -33.27 -3.65 0.23
C TRP A 206 -34.62 -3.89 -0.46
N ASP A 207 -35.16 -2.88 -1.14
CA ASP A 207 -36.40 -2.94 -1.92
C ASP A 207 -36.17 -3.20 -3.42
N ASN A 208 -34.94 -3.56 -3.82
CA ASN A 208 -34.57 -3.91 -5.19
C ASN A 208 -35.00 -2.87 -6.23
N LYS A 209 -34.76 -1.58 -5.96
CA LYS A 209 -35.07 -0.51 -6.90
C LYS A 209 -34.30 -0.71 -8.20
N PRO A 210 -34.93 -0.54 -9.37
CA PRO A 210 -34.25 -0.71 -10.64
C PRO A 210 -33.26 0.43 -10.90
N ILE A 211 -32.16 0.09 -11.56
CA ILE A 211 -31.20 1.06 -12.06
C ILE A 211 -31.67 1.58 -13.42
N LEU A 212 -31.67 2.91 -13.59
CA LEU A 212 -32.22 3.60 -14.75
C LEU A 212 -31.21 4.63 -15.28
N ILE A 213 -30.20 4.15 -15.99
CA ILE A 213 -29.16 4.98 -16.61
C ILE A 213 -28.62 4.32 -17.88
N ASN A 214 -28.27 5.14 -18.87
CA ASN A 214 -27.45 4.69 -20.00
C ASN A 214 -26.04 5.28 -19.85
N GLY A 215 -25.03 4.43 -19.70
CA GLY A 215 -23.67 4.88 -19.43
C GLY A 215 -22.66 3.76 -19.31
N ASN A 216 -21.41 4.14 -19.11
CA ASN A 216 -20.30 3.23 -18.81
C ASN A 216 -20.19 2.98 -17.28
N PRO A 217 -19.26 2.13 -16.79
CA PRO A 217 -19.12 1.87 -15.37
C PRO A 217 -18.92 3.12 -14.48
N ASN A 218 -18.23 4.17 -14.95
CA ASN A 218 -18.07 5.40 -14.17
C ASN A 218 -19.41 6.13 -14.01
N ASP A 219 -20.19 6.22 -15.09
CA ASP A 219 -21.52 6.83 -15.08
C ASP A 219 -22.47 6.07 -14.13
N LEU A 220 -22.41 4.73 -14.18
CA LEU A 220 -23.18 3.85 -13.31
C LEU A 220 -22.87 4.10 -11.82
N LEU A 221 -21.58 4.09 -11.43
CA LEU A 221 -21.21 4.30 -10.03
C LEU A 221 -21.61 5.70 -9.54
N LEU A 222 -21.37 6.73 -10.35
CA LEU A 222 -21.73 8.10 -10.00
C LEU A 222 -23.24 8.22 -9.81
N TRP A 223 -24.05 7.62 -10.70
CA TRP A 223 -25.50 7.58 -10.56
C TRP A 223 -25.93 6.87 -9.29
N LEU A 224 -25.39 5.68 -9.00
CA LEU A 224 -25.72 4.90 -7.80
C LEU A 224 -25.45 5.69 -6.52
N LYS A 225 -24.32 6.40 -6.45
CA LYS A 225 -23.99 7.27 -5.32
C LYS A 225 -24.96 8.43 -5.10
N THR A 226 -25.71 8.86 -6.12
CA THR A 226 -26.79 9.85 -5.94
C THR A 226 -28.08 9.25 -5.37
N LYS A 227 -28.18 7.91 -5.30
CA LYS A 227 -29.40 7.20 -4.93
C LYS A 227 -29.30 6.43 -3.61
N THR A 228 -28.09 6.10 -3.17
CA THR A 228 -27.86 5.26 -1.99
C THR A 228 -26.46 5.50 -1.40
N ASP A 229 -26.17 4.87 -0.26
CA ASP A 229 -24.88 4.94 0.41
C ASP A 229 -23.76 4.25 -0.38
N ASN A 230 -22.50 4.51 -0.03
CA ASN A 230 -21.34 3.97 -0.73
C ASN A 230 -21.34 2.43 -0.79
N TYR A 231 -21.73 1.76 0.29
CA TYR A 231 -21.68 0.30 0.37
C TYR A 231 -22.71 -0.32 -0.57
N THR A 232 -23.97 0.11 -0.46
CA THR A 232 -25.06 -0.37 -1.32
C THR A 232 -24.81 -0.03 -2.79
N ALA A 233 -24.28 1.15 -3.08
CA ALA A 233 -23.85 1.54 -4.44
C ALA A 233 -22.75 0.61 -4.96
N GLY A 234 -21.76 0.26 -4.13
CA GLY A 234 -20.68 -0.63 -4.50
C GLY A 234 -21.13 -2.05 -4.82
N GLN A 235 -22.05 -2.61 -4.03
CA GLN A 235 -22.63 -3.93 -4.28
C GLN A 235 -23.39 -3.96 -5.62
N ALA A 236 -24.29 -3.01 -5.83
CA ALA A 236 -25.07 -2.91 -7.07
C ALA A 236 -24.16 -2.70 -8.30
N PHE A 237 -23.11 -1.89 -8.16
CA PHE A 237 -22.10 -1.68 -9.20
C PHE A 237 -21.43 -3.00 -9.61
N ALA A 238 -20.90 -3.75 -8.63
CA ALA A 238 -20.18 -5.00 -8.90
C ALA A 238 -21.08 -6.01 -9.63
N THR A 239 -22.32 -6.20 -9.16
CA THR A 239 -23.31 -7.05 -9.84
C THR A 239 -23.55 -6.59 -11.28
N CYS A 240 -23.82 -5.30 -11.50
CA CYS A 240 -24.13 -4.79 -12.83
C CYS A 240 -22.97 -4.91 -13.82
N VAL A 241 -21.76 -4.61 -13.37
CA VAL A 241 -20.57 -4.71 -14.23
C VAL A 241 -20.28 -6.17 -14.57
N ASN A 242 -20.35 -7.07 -13.59
CA ASN A 242 -20.11 -8.49 -13.80
C ASN A 242 -21.15 -9.11 -14.76
N GLU A 243 -22.44 -8.84 -14.55
CA GLU A 243 -23.51 -9.50 -15.30
C GLU A 243 -23.77 -8.91 -16.69
N TYR A 244 -23.51 -7.60 -16.88
CA TYR A 244 -23.96 -6.91 -18.10
C TYR A 244 -22.87 -6.14 -18.85
N VAL A 245 -21.75 -5.80 -18.21
CA VAL A 245 -20.64 -5.11 -18.90
C VAL A 245 -19.61 -6.13 -19.37
N MET A 246 -19.13 -6.99 -18.47
CA MET A 246 -18.09 -7.98 -18.76
C MET A 246 -18.44 -8.90 -19.96
N PRO A 247 -19.66 -9.48 -20.07
CA PRO A 247 -19.99 -10.37 -21.18
C PRO A 247 -20.00 -9.68 -22.55
N LEU A 248 -20.11 -8.35 -22.60
CA LEU A 248 -20.08 -7.57 -23.83
C LEU A 248 -18.66 -7.20 -24.29
N CYS A 249 -17.67 -7.62 -23.51
CA CYS A 249 -16.25 -7.35 -23.70
C CYS A 249 -15.40 -8.63 -23.66
N THR A 250 -16.03 -9.82 -23.59
CA THR A 250 -15.33 -11.09 -23.77
C THR A 250 -14.78 -11.15 -25.20
N SER A 251 -13.49 -11.44 -25.33
CA SER A 251 -12.78 -11.45 -26.61
C SER A 251 -12.75 -10.08 -27.32
N ALA A 252 -12.63 -9.00 -26.55
CA ALA A 252 -12.42 -7.68 -27.13
C ALA A 252 -11.16 -7.67 -28.01
N THR A 253 -11.27 -7.05 -29.19
CA THR A 253 -10.10 -6.79 -30.06
C THR A 253 -9.19 -5.77 -29.40
N GLN A 254 -7.89 -5.97 -29.48
CA GLN A 254 -6.91 -5.03 -28.94
C GLN A 254 -7.11 -3.63 -29.54
N SER A 255 -7.27 -2.63 -28.67
CA SER A 255 -7.32 -1.23 -29.08
C SER A 255 -5.94 -0.77 -29.56
N PRO A 256 -5.84 0.06 -30.62
CA PRO A 256 -4.57 0.68 -31.03
C PRO A 256 -3.89 1.51 -29.92
N ASP A 257 -4.65 1.94 -28.92
CA ASP A 257 -4.16 2.72 -27.77
C ASP A 257 -3.49 1.85 -26.69
N LEU A 258 -3.58 0.52 -26.80
CA LEU A 258 -2.99 -0.41 -25.85
C LEU A 258 -1.54 -0.77 -26.26
N PRO A 259 -0.58 -0.68 -25.32
CA PRO A 259 0.72 -1.30 -25.52
C PRO A 259 0.59 -2.81 -25.72
N ASP A 260 1.60 -3.38 -26.38
CA ASP A 260 1.75 -4.83 -26.47
C ASP A 260 2.40 -5.37 -25.19
N PHE A 261 1.78 -6.39 -24.59
CA PHE A 261 2.26 -7.02 -23.36
C PHE A 261 2.40 -8.52 -23.59
N SER A 262 3.52 -9.09 -23.16
CA SER A 262 3.75 -10.53 -23.27
C SER A 262 2.88 -11.33 -22.29
N ASP A 263 2.42 -12.49 -22.72
CA ASP A 263 1.63 -13.41 -21.89
C ASP A 263 2.50 -14.20 -20.89
N ASN A 264 3.12 -13.48 -19.96
CA ASN A 264 3.99 -14.02 -18.91
C ASN A 264 4.02 -13.09 -17.69
N PHE A 265 4.79 -13.46 -16.66
CA PHE A 265 4.84 -12.71 -15.40
C PHE A 265 5.36 -11.28 -15.56
N ASN A 266 6.41 -11.06 -16.34
CA ASN A 266 6.94 -9.71 -16.56
C ASN A 266 5.93 -8.83 -17.32
N GLY A 267 5.24 -9.38 -18.33
CA GLY A 267 4.17 -8.69 -19.04
C GLY A 267 3.00 -8.34 -18.13
N TRP A 268 2.67 -9.20 -17.18
CA TRP A 268 1.63 -8.94 -16.16
C TRP A 268 2.01 -7.81 -15.20
N LEU A 269 3.27 -7.75 -14.76
CA LEU A 269 3.78 -6.62 -13.96
C LEU A 269 3.76 -5.31 -14.77
N GLN A 270 4.21 -5.36 -16.03
CA GLN A 270 4.20 -4.20 -16.93
C GLN A 270 2.79 -3.67 -17.20
N ALA A 271 1.83 -4.58 -17.44
CA ALA A 271 0.44 -4.21 -17.66
C ALA A 271 -0.15 -3.48 -16.46
N GLN A 272 0.07 -3.97 -15.23
CA GLN A 272 -0.42 -3.33 -14.00
C GLN A 272 0.16 -1.92 -13.82
N ASN A 273 1.48 -1.78 -13.99
CA ASN A 273 2.14 -0.48 -13.89
C ASN A 273 1.60 0.50 -14.95
N TRP A 274 1.45 0.05 -16.19
CA TRP A 274 0.89 0.87 -17.26
C TRP A 274 -0.54 1.29 -16.95
N MET A 275 -1.42 0.37 -16.59
CA MET A 275 -2.84 0.69 -16.41
C MET A 275 -3.05 1.65 -15.23
N ALA A 276 -2.33 1.46 -14.13
CA ALA A 276 -2.38 2.38 -13.00
C ALA A 276 -1.99 3.81 -13.42
N LYS A 277 -0.91 3.94 -14.22
CA LYS A 277 -0.44 5.25 -14.70
C LYS A 277 -1.23 5.83 -15.87
N HIS A 278 -1.82 5.00 -16.70
CA HIS A 278 -2.65 5.45 -17.81
C HIS A 278 -3.98 6.02 -17.30
N PHE A 279 -4.60 5.34 -16.34
CA PHE A 279 -5.88 5.76 -15.76
C PHE A 279 -5.74 6.72 -14.58
N GLY A 280 -4.58 6.73 -13.90
CA GLY A 280 -4.24 7.64 -12.80
C GLY A 280 -2.84 8.24 -12.95
N PRO A 281 -2.61 9.14 -13.92
CA PRO A 281 -1.29 9.72 -14.18
C PRO A 281 -0.69 10.46 -12.99
N HIS A 282 -1.51 11.00 -12.08
CA HIS A 282 -1.01 11.69 -10.88
C HIS A 282 -1.09 10.85 -9.61
N VAL A 283 -1.75 9.69 -9.66
CA VAL A 283 -1.84 8.72 -8.56
C VAL A 283 -0.48 8.07 -8.35
N ALA A 284 0.01 8.06 -7.11
CA ALA A 284 1.26 7.40 -6.77
C ALA A 284 1.07 5.87 -6.74
N LEU A 285 2.05 5.11 -7.21
CA LEU A 285 2.01 3.65 -7.26
C LEU A 285 3.24 3.07 -6.57
N GLY A 286 3.01 2.24 -5.57
CA GLY A 286 4.04 1.48 -4.86
C GLY A 286 3.90 -0.02 -5.07
N VAL A 287 5.01 -0.75 -4.91
CA VAL A 287 5.05 -2.22 -4.89
C VAL A 287 5.70 -2.73 -3.61
N HIS A 288 5.22 -3.86 -3.08
CA HIS A 288 5.65 -4.38 -1.79
C HIS A 288 6.84 -5.32 -1.91
N GLU A 289 7.77 -5.22 -0.96
CA GLU A 289 8.67 -6.30 -0.62
C GLU A 289 8.70 -6.51 0.90
N ASN A 290 8.84 -7.75 1.36
CA ASN A 290 8.80 -8.06 2.81
C ASN A 290 10.13 -8.60 3.33
N ILE A 291 10.39 -8.45 4.63
CA ILE A 291 11.62 -8.97 5.26
C ILE A 291 11.80 -10.48 5.11
N SER A 292 10.75 -11.21 4.75
CA SER A 292 10.75 -12.66 4.59
C SER A 292 11.02 -13.12 3.16
N ALA A 293 11.36 -12.22 2.24
CA ALA A 293 11.58 -12.44 0.81
C ALA A 293 12.72 -13.40 0.42
N VAL A 294 13.24 -14.17 1.37
CA VAL A 294 14.25 -15.20 1.16
C VAL A 294 13.83 -16.48 1.88
N PRO A 295 14.28 -17.67 1.43
CA PRO A 295 13.83 -18.95 2.00
C PRO A 295 14.06 -19.13 3.50
N GLU A 296 14.99 -18.39 4.08
CA GLU A 296 15.28 -18.38 5.50
C GLU A 296 14.26 -17.57 6.33
N GLY A 297 13.31 -16.89 5.69
CA GLY A 297 12.30 -16.03 6.31
C GLY A 297 12.89 -14.77 6.95
N GLY A 298 12.09 -14.04 7.73
CA GLY A 298 12.46 -12.74 8.31
C GLY A 298 13.48 -12.79 9.47
N TRP A 299 13.86 -13.96 9.95
CA TRP A 299 14.72 -14.13 11.13
C TRP A 299 16.14 -13.57 10.97
N TRP A 300 16.59 -13.31 9.74
CA TRP A 300 17.88 -12.68 9.49
C TRP A 300 17.99 -11.30 10.17
N ILE A 301 16.87 -10.60 10.39
CA ILE A 301 16.84 -9.27 10.98
C ILE A 301 17.46 -9.21 12.38
N HIS A 302 17.47 -10.33 13.12
CA HIS A 302 18.05 -10.43 14.45
C HIS A 302 19.52 -10.87 14.46
N ARG A 303 20.09 -11.26 13.31
CA ARG A 303 21.44 -11.84 13.22
C ARG A 303 22.57 -10.81 13.10
N GLY A 304 22.25 -9.52 13.26
CA GLY A 304 23.21 -8.42 13.18
C GLY A 304 23.48 -7.93 11.76
N PRO A 305 24.32 -6.89 11.60
CA PRO A 305 24.47 -6.14 10.35
C PRO A 305 25.06 -6.96 9.19
N THR A 306 25.82 -8.02 9.48
CA THR A 306 26.40 -8.88 8.45
C THR A 306 25.35 -9.72 7.71
N ALA A 307 24.17 -9.91 8.29
CA ALA A 307 23.06 -10.64 7.68
C ALA A 307 22.26 -9.79 6.66
N VAL A 308 22.38 -8.46 6.71
CA VAL A 308 21.65 -7.55 5.82
C VAL A 308 22.05 -7.76 4.36
N LYS A 309 23.35 -7.76 4.07
CA LYS A 309 23.85 -7.77 2.69
C LYS A 309 23.45 -9.05 1.91
N PRO A 310 23.60 -10.27 2.45
CA PRO A 310 23.15 -11.48 1.76
C PRO A 310 21.65 -11.47 1.41
N TYR A 311 20.80 -10.98 2.33
CA TYR A 311 19.37 -10.81 2.08
C TYR A 311 19.13 -9.80 0.93
N VAL A 312 19.73 -8.62 1.02
CA VAL A 312 19.59 -7.56 0.02
C VAL A 312 20.05 -8.02 -1.36
N ASP A 313 21.21 -8.69 -1.45
CA ASP A 313 21.77 -9.15 -2.72
C ASP A 313 20.83 -10.17 -3.39
N ARG A 314 20.17 -11.04 -2.61
CA ARG A 314 19.19 -12.00 -3.12
C ARG A 314 17.93 -11.30 -3.63
N VAL A 315 17.33 -10.43 -2.82
CA VAL A 315 16.12 -9.69 -3.20
C VAL A 315 16.37 -8.84 -4.45
N LEU A 316 17.49 -8.11 -4.51
CA LEU A 316 17.83 -7.31 -5.69
C LEU A 316 18.03 -8.15 -6.95
N ALA A 317 18.51 -9.39 -6.83
CA ALA A 317 18.63 -10.31 -7.97
C ALA A 317 17.26 -10.76 -8.47
N ASP A 318 16.35 -11.12 -7.55
CA ASP A 318 14.99 -11.54 -7.87
C ASP A 318 14.22 -10.38 -8.53
N LEU A 319 14.22 -9.18 -7.93
CA LEU A 319 13.58 -7.98 -8.46
C LEU A 319 14.14 -7.53 -9.82
N LYS A 320 15.46 -7.68 -10.02
CA LYS A 320 16.07 -7.42 -11.33
C LYS A 320 15.54 -8.36 -12.40
N SER A 321 15.33 -9.63 -12.05
CA SER A 321 14.83 -10.64 -12.99
C SER A 321 13.37 -10.41 -13.42
N PHE A 322 12.61 -9.67 -12.62
CA PHE A 322 11.25 -9.23 -12.92
C PHE A 322 11.19 -7.89 -13.66
N GLU A 323 12.33 -7.25 -13.89
CA GLU A 323 12.47 -5.97 -14.60
C GLU A 323 11.60 -4.83 -14.03
N LEU A 324 11.30 -4.92 -12.72
CA LEU A 324 10.25 -4.13 -12.06
C LEU A 324 10.45 -2.61 -12.15
N PHE A 325 11.71 -2.16 -12.07
CA PHE A 325 12.08 -0.74 -12.15
C PHE A 325 12.90 -0.37 -13.39
N THR A 326 13.23 -1.34 -14.24
CA THR A 326 14.08 -1.15 -15.43
C THR A 326 13.28 -1.04 -16.73
N SER A 327 12.05 -1.53 -16.73
CA SER A 327 11.17 -1.48 -17.89
C SER A 327 10.44 -0.13 -18.05
N PRO A 328 9.79 0.11 -19.21
CA PRO A 328 9.13 1.39 -19.48
C PRO A 328 8.05 1.75 -18.46
N TYR A 329 7.28 0.77 -17.98
CA TYR A 329 6.24 0.95 -16.98
C TYR A 329 6.73 0.47 -15.62
N LYS A 330 6.86 1.41 -14.69
CA LYS A 330 7.46 1.19 -13.38
C LYS A 330 6.67 1.89 -12.27
N PRO A 331 6.67 1.34 -11.05
CA PRO A 331 6.12 2.03 -9.89
C PRO A 331 6.99 3.22 -9.49
N ASP A 332 6.43 4.12 -8.70
CA ASP A 332 7.12 5.32 -8.24
C ASP A 332 8.03 5.04 -7.04
N PHE A 333 7.67 4.06 -6.21
CA PHE A 333 8.37 3.71 -4.98
C PHE A 333 8.25 2.22 -4.65
N ILE A 334 9.08 1.77 -3.71
CA ILE A 334 8.99 0.45 -3.07
C ILE A 334 8.54 0.64 -1.63
N TYR A 335 7.80 -0.30 -1.06
CA TYR A 335 7.45 -0.27 0.35
C TYR A 335 7.77 -1.58 1.05
N PHE A 336 7.95 -1.51 2.37
CA PHE A 336 8.35 -2.63 3.19
C PHE A 336 7.52 -2.70 4.47
N ASP A 337 7.07 -3.90 4.81
CA ASP A 337 6.58 -4.22 6.15
C ASP A 337 7.60 -4.95 7.02
N ARG A 338 7.20 -5.22 8.26
CA ARG A 338 7.89 -6.12 9.20
C ARG A 338 6.95 -7.16 9.82
N TYR A 339 6.02 -7.70 9.02
CA TYR A 339 4.89 -8.59 9.40
C TYR A 339 3.62 -7.96 10.02
N GLY A 340 3.56 -6.64 10.19
CA GLY A 340 2.31 -5.98 10.58
C GLY A 340 1.72 -6.43 11.93
N ALA A 341 2.55 -6.74 12.92
CA ALA A 341 2.12 -7.12 14.26
C ALA A 341 2.88 -6.33 15.32
N ASP A 342 2.20 -5.96 16.40
CA ASP A 342 2.85 -5.43 17.60
C ASP A 342 3.96 -6.39 18.07
N ASP A 343 4.99 -5.86 18.73
CA ASP A 343 6.11 -6.68 19.17
C ASP A 343 5.63 -7.75 20.17
N TYR A 344 4.58 -7.44 20.96
CA TYR A 344 3.77 -8.42 21.67
C TYR A 344 2.33 -7.93 21.95
N SER A 345 1.43 -8.91 22.11
CA SER A 345 0.11 -8.77 22.71
C SER A 345 -0.24 -10.02 23.52
N SER A 346 -0.86 -9.86 24.69
CA SER A 346 -1.35 -10.96 25.52
C SER A 346 -2.48 -11.76 24.85
N LYS A 347 -3.19 -11.17 23.88
CA LYS A 347 -4.18 -11.88 23.04
C LYS A 347 -3.52 -12.79 22.00
N TYR A 348 -2.27 -12.50 21.61
CA TYR A 348 -1.56 -13.20 20.53
C TYR A 348 -0.09 -13.51 20.87
N PRO A 349 0.20 -14.22 21.99
CA PRO A 349 1.57 -14.45 22.46
C PRO A 349 2.42 -15.27 21.49
N ASN A 350 1.79 -16.07 20.63
CA ASN A 350 2.47 -16.91 19.64
C ASN A 350 3.09 -16.10 18.49
N LEU A 351 2.69 -14.84 18.27
CA LEU A 351 3.31 -13.99 17.24
C LEU A 351 4.78 -13.77 17.57
N LEU A 352 5.08 -13.34 18.79
CA LEU A 352 6.45 -13.16 19.27
C LEU A 352 7.31 -14.43 19.11
N MET A 353 6.73 -15.60 19.35
CA MET A 353 7.44 -16.87 19.34
C MET A 353 7.74 -17.39 17.92
N ASN A 354 6.81 -17.18 16.99
CA ASN A 354 6.84 -17.81 15.67
C ASN A 354 7.16 -16.84 14.53
N GLN A 355 7.08 -15.54 14.81
CA GLN A 355 7.35 -14.49 13.85
C GLN A 355 8.45 -13.60 14.42
N ALA A 356 9.35 -13.14 13.56
CA ALA A 356 10.45 -12.25 13.92
C ALA A 356 9.93 -10.84 14.17
N THR A 357 8.99 -10.66 15.11
CA THR A 357 8.23 -9.41 15.31
C THR A 357 8.75 -8.56 16.45
N PHE A 358 9.73 -8.98 17.25
CA PHE A 358 10.24 -8.16 18.36
C PHE A 358 11.58 -7.49 18.04
N TYR A 359 11.56 -6.17 17.80
CA TYR A 359 12.76 -5.45 17.37
C TYR A 359 13.40 -4.70 18.53
N ASN A 360 14.68 -4.98 18.80
CA ASN A 360 15.52 -4.03 19.51
C ASN A 360 16.14 -3.01 18.53
N ASP A 361 16.97 -2.11 19.04
CA ASP A 361 17.63 -1.08 18.25
C ASP A 361 18.48 -1.65 17.10
N ALA A 362 19.15 -2.78 17.30
CA ALA A 362 19.95 -3.43 16.27
C ALA A 362 19.07 -3.99 15.13
N ALA A 363 17.92 -4.59 15.46
CA ALA A 363 16.97 -5.06 14.45
C ALA A 363 16.40 -3.91 13.63
N TRP A 364 16.07 -2.77 14.28
CA TRP A 364 15.66 -1.54 13.58
C TRP A 364 16.75 -0.98 12.68
N GLN A 365 18.01 -0.98 13.14
CA GLN A 365 19.14 -0.57 12.31
C GLN A 365 19.32 -1.48 11.09
N ASN A 366 19.17 -2.81 11.27
CA ASN A 366 19.22 -3.76 10.16
C ASN A 366 18.08 -3.51 9.16
N PHE A 367 16.87 -3.21 9.65
CA PHE A 367 15.71 -2.90 8.82
C PHE A 367 15.95 -1.66 7.96
N LEU A 368 16.36 -0.55 8.57
CA LEU A 368 16.68 0.69 7.83
C LEU A 368 17.88 0.53 6.89
N THR A 369 18.88 -0.27 7.28
CA THR A 369 20.03 -0.57 6.40
C THR A 369 19.60 -1.39 5.18
N MET A 370 18.71 -2.36 5.37
CA MET A 370 18.11 -3.13 4.29
C MET A 370 17.30 -2.23 3.36
N THR A 371 16.41 -1.40 3.91
CA THR A 371 15.61 -0.44 3.14
C THR A 371 16.50 0.45 2.28
N LYS A 372 17.57 1.01 2.87
CA LYS A 372 18.54 1.84 2.15
C LYS A 372 19.22 1.09 1.01
N GLN A 373 19.78 -0.09 1.29
CA GLN A 373 20.56 -0.83 0.27
C GLN A 373 19.67 -1.35 -0.85
N ILE A 374 18.42 -1.76 -0.58
CA ILE A 374 17.47 -2.11 -1.64
C ILE A 374 17.09 -0.88 -2.44
N SER A 375 16.75 0.23 -1.78
CA SER A 375 16.40 1.50 -2.43
C SER A 375 17.51 1.99 -3.39
N GLU A 376 18.76 2.01 -2.94
CA GLU A 376 19.93 2.39 -3.74
C GLU A 376 20.25 1.36 -4.83
N GLY A 377 20.12 0.07 -4.52
CA GLY A 377 20.32 -1.03 -5.47
C GLY A 377 19.33 -0.98 -6.64
N LEU A 378 18.04 -0.78 -6.36
CA LEU A 378 17.01 -0.57 -7.37
C LEU A 378 17.23 0.73 -8.13
N GLY A 379 17.62 1.81 -7.44
CA GLY A 379 18.01 3.07 -8.07
C GLY A 379 19.07 2.85 -9.12
N LYS A 380 20.17 2.19 -8.76
CA LYS A 380 21.27 1.84 -9.67
C LYS A 380 20.79 1.01 -10.86
N GLN A 381 19.93 0.01 -10.64
CA GLN A 381 19.34 -0.77 -11.74
C GLN A 381 18.53 0.12 -12.70
N ALA A 382 17.81 1.11 -12.18
CA ALA A 382 16.98 2.04 -12.94
C ALA A 382 17.71 3.30 -13.45
N GLY A 383 19.03 3.41 -13.26
CA GLY A 383 19.81 4.60 -13.64
C GLY A 383 19.53 5.85 -12.80
N LYS A 384 19.09 5.68 -11.55
CA LYS A 384 18.86 6.73 -10.53
C LYS A 384 19.78 6.52 -9.33
N SER A 385 19.88 7.52 -8.44
CA SER A 385 20.61 7.34 -7.18
C SER A 385 19.90 6.39 -6.21
N TYR A 386 18.56 6.43 -6.18
CA TYR A 386 17.73 5.57 -5.35
C TYR A 386 16.29 5.53 -5.89
N ILE A 387 15.50 4.57 -5.41
CA ILE A 387 14.03 4.53 -5.52
C ILE A 387 13.44 4.87 -4.14
N PRO A 388 12.52 5.84 -4.00
CA PRO A 388 11.94 6.17 -2.70
C PRO A 388 11.34 4.95 -1.99
N ALA A 389 11.42 4.94 -0.66
CA ALA A 389 10.90 3.86 0.17
C ALA A 389 9.78 4.32 1.11
N MET A 390 8.81 3.45 1.36
CA MET A 390 7.80 3.64 2.42
C MET A 390 7.91 2.51 3.42
N LEU A 391 7.79 2.82 4.71
CA LEU A 391 7.56 1.81 5.73
C LEU A 391 6.05 1.65 5.91
N TRP A 392 5.54 0.46 5.67
CA TRP A 392 4.11 0.14 5.69
C TRP A 392 3.85 -0.93 6.75
N GLN A 393 2.63 -0.95 7.29
CA GLN A 393 2.28 -1.85 8.40
C GLN A 393 3.26 -1.80 9.58
N ILE A 394 3.68 -0.60 9.97
CA ILE A 394 4.52 -0.45 11.16
C ILE A 394 3.60 -0.32 12.38
N PRO A 395 3.68 -1.19 13.38
CA PRO A 395 2.78 -1.12 14.53
C PRO A 395 2.98 0.17 15.33
N ALA A 396 1.90 0.71 15.89
CA ALA A 396 1.91 1.95 16.64
C ALA A 396 2.03 1.76 18.16
N ALA A 397 2.17 0.53 18.65
CA ALA A 397 2.34 0.27 20.08
C ALA A 397 3.69 0.81 20.56
N HIS A 398 3.72 1.36 21.78
CA HIS A 398 4.95 1.84 22.43
C HIS A 398 5.42 0.89 23.53
N ILE A 399 6.53 1.27 24.16
CA ILE A 399 7.04 0.65 25.39
C ILE A 399 6.28 1.33 26.55
N PRO A 400 5.29 0.66 27.19
CA PRO A 400 4.52 1.27 28.26
C PRO A 400 5.35 1.47 29.53
N THR A 401 5.06 2.53 30.28
CA THR A 401 5.59 2.80 31.62
C THR A 401 4.66 2.24 32.71
N GLN A 402 5.17 2.06 33.93
CA GLN A 402 4.40 1.56 35.08
C GLN A 402 3.25 2.49 35.49
N ASP A 403 3.35 3.77 35.15
CA ASP A 403 2.34 4.78 35.49
C ASP A 403 1.19 4.85 34.47
N GLU A 404 1.26 4.07 33.39
CA GLU A 404 0.22 4.03 32.36
C GLU A 404 -0.91 3.08 32.74
N PRO A 405 -2.16 3.42 32.38
CA PRO A 405 -3.28 2.54 32.62
C PRO A 405 -3.12 1.24 31.83
N LEU A 406 -3.45 0.12 32.47
CA LEU A 406 -3.46 -1.20 31.83
C LEU A 406 -4.40 -1.19 30.62
N LEU A 407 -3.91 -1.70 29.49
CA LEU A 407 -4.73 -2.04 28.32
C LEU A 407 -5.15 -3.51 28.39
N GLU A 408 -6.29 -3.86 27.80
CA GLU A 408 -6.84 -5.21 27.89
C GLU A 408 -5.93 -6.27 27.22
N ALA A 409 -5.35 -5.99 26.05
CA ALA A 409 -4.51 -6.96 25.35
C ALA A 409 -3.00 -6.79 25.62
N HIS A 410 -2.63 -5.99 26.62
CA HIS A 410 -1.23 -5.71 27.01
C HIS A 410 -0.32 -5.54 25.79
N GLU A 411 -0.71 -4.65 24.89
CA GLU A 411 -0.01 -4.38 23.64
C GLU A 411 1.29 -3.62 23.91
N GLU A 412 2.36 -4.02 23.24
CA GLU A 412 3.65 -3.35 23.34
C GLU A 412 4.39 -3.34 22.00
N GLY A 413 5.18 -2.30 21.79
CA GLY A 413 5.97 -2.14 20.59
C GLY A 413 7.14 -1.21 20.79
N SER A 414 8.25 -1.55 20.17
CA SER A 414 9.42 -0.68 20.11
C SER A 414 9.34 0.35 18.98
N ALA A 415 8.48 0.15 17.97
CA ALA A 415 8.60 0.86 16.70
C ALA A 415 8.53 2.38 16.85
N PRO A 416 7.46 2.95 17.41
CA PRO A 416 7.37 4.39 17.56
C PRO A 416 8.40 4.92 18.56
N VAL A 417 8.75 4.17 19.61
CA VAL A 417 9.75 4.59 20.61
C VAL A 417 11.16 4.62 20.00
N TYR A 418 11.47 3.72 19.06
CA TYR A 418 12.71 3.80 18.29
C TYR A 418 12.78 5.14 17.55
N PHE A 419 11.73 5.52 16.82
CA PHE A 419 11.73 6.74 16.01
C PHE A 419 11.62 8.04 16.82
N PHE A 420 10.67 8.13 17.75
CA PHE A 420 10.34 9.34 18.49
C PHE A 420 10.94 9.41 19.89
N GLY A 421 11.30 8.26 20.46
CA GLY A 421 11.70 8.12 21.86
C GLY A 421 10.57 8.40 22.85
N ASP A 422 10.80 8.08 24.11
CA ASP A 422 9.87 8.41 25.19
C ASP A 422 10.59 8.86 26.46
N SER A 423 10.64 10.18 26.69
CA SER A 423 11.29 10.79 27.85
C SER A 423 10.71 10.37 29.20
N ARG A 424 9.58 9.66 29.24
CA ARG A 424 9.03 9.07 30.46
C ARG A 424 9.78 7.80 30.87
N LEU A 425 10.44 7.11 29.95
CA LEU A 425 11.22 5.90 30.23
C LEU A 425 12.54 6.24 30.94
N GLN A 426 13.04 5.29 31.72
CA GLN A 426 14.43 5.27 32.17
C GLN A 426 15.32 4.61 31.12
N PRO A 427 16.60 5.00 30.99
CA PRO A 427 17.51 4.39 30.01
C PRO A 427 17.68 2.87 30.15
N ASP A 428 17.53 2.34 31.36
CA ASP A 428 17.57 0.90 31.66
C ASP A 428 16.20 0.22 31.61
N LEU A 429 15.16 0.96 31.25
CA LEU A 429 13.75 0.54 31.24
C LEU A 429 13.25 0.03 32.61
N SER A 430 13.87 0.43 33.72
CA SER A 430 13.46 0.03 35.08
C SER A 430 12.04 0.44 35.46
N ASN A 431 11.50 1.48 34.81
CA ASN A 431 10.14 1.95 35.00
C ASN A 431 9.17 1.55 33.87
N SER A 432 9.58 0.62 33.00
CA SER A 432 8.67 0.02 32.02
C SER A 432 7.65 -0.87 32.73
N ALA A 433 6.45 -0.97 32.16
CA ALA A 433 5.34 -1.70 32.76
C ALA A 433 5.72 -3.16 33.03
N SER A 434 5.31 -3.72 34.17
CA SER A 434 5.81 -5.03 34.60
C SER A 434 5.51 -6.17 33.62
N TRP A 435 4.44 -6.05 32.83
CA TRP A 435 4.10 -7.05 31.81
C TRP A 435 5.02 -7.04 30.60
N ILE A 436 5.83 -5.99 30.34
CA ILE A 436 6.86 -6.04 29.29
C ILE A 436 7.96 -7.05 29.60
N ASN A 437 8.15 -7.34 30.88
CA ASN A 437 9.01 -8.42 31.33
C ASN A 437 8.21 -9.74 31.38
N GLN A 438 7.62 -10.10 30.23
CA GLN A 438 6.55 -11.10 30.09
C GLN A 438 6.88 -12.49 30.64
N ASP A 439 5.80 -13.27 30.82
CA ASP A 439 5.79 -14.72 31.04
C ASP A 439 6.57 -15.54 29.99
N ILE A 440 6.91 -14.93 28.85
CA ILE A 440 7.90 -15.45 27.89
C ILE A 440 9.28 -15.11 28.45
N ALA A 441 9.67 -15.81 29.51
CA ALA A 441 10.94 -15.57 30.21
C ALA A 441 12.19 -15.70 29.30
N ASN A 442 12.04 -16.28 28.10
CA ASN A 442 13.12 -16.56 27.16
C ASN A 442 12.67 -16.39 25.70
N LEU A 443 13.20 -15.36 25.02
CA LEU A 443 13.05 -15.21 23.58
C LEU A 443 13.64 -16.44 22.84
N PRO A 444 12.97 -16.94 21.77
CA PRO A 444 13.44 -18.08 20.98
C PRO A 444 14.85 -17.93 20.40
N LYS A 445 15.48 -19.05 20.03
CA LYS A 445 16.81 -19.09 19.39
C LYS A 445 16.91 -18.20 18.13
N GLY A 446 15.81 -18.02 17.39
CA GLY A 446 15.74 -17.17 16.21
C GLY A 446 16.13 -15.71 16.45
N TYR A 447 15.94 -15.22 17.69
CA TYR A 447 16.31 -13.86 18.11
C TYR A 447 17.81 -13.67 18.36
N SER A 448 18.65 -14.67 18.05
CA SER A 448 20.11 -14.57 18.06
C SER A 448 20.67 -14.02 19.37
N LEU A 449 21.22 -12.79 19.38
CA LEU A 449 21.80 -12.17 20.58
C LEU A 449 20.77 -11.96 21.71
N CYS A 450 19.48 -11.91 21.38
CA CYS A 450 18.40 -11.82 22.34
C CYS A 450 17.88 -13.18 22.80
N ALA A 451 18.34 -14.30 22.22
CA ALA A 451 17.90 -15.63 22.62
C ALA A 451 18.16 -15.89 24.12
N GLY A 452 17.14 -16.42 24.81
CA GLY A 452 17.21 -16.67 26.25
C GLY A 452 17.19 -15.42 27.14
N LYS A 453 16.89 -14.25 26.57
CA LYS A 453 16.63 -13.01 27.33
C LYS A 453 15.12 -12.75 27.35
N ASN A 454 14.67 -12.01 28.35
CA ASN A 454 13.35 -11.37 28.31
C ASN A 454 13.40 -10.12 27.39
N ALA A 455 12.22 -9.57 27.08
CA ALA A 455 12.07 -8.41 26.21
C ALA A 455 12.87 -7.18 26.71
N THR A 456 12.77 -6.81 27.99
CA THR A 456 13.52 -5.67 28.57
C THR A 456 15.03 -5.83 28.37
N ARG A 457 15.61 -7.00 28.69
CA ARG A 457 17.05 -7.27 28.50
C ARG A 457 17.46 -7.28 27.03
N CYS A 458 16.56 -7.65 26.13
CA CYS A 458 16.81 -7.56 24.69
C CYS A 458 16.81 -6.10 24.19
N LEU A 459 15.86 -5.28 24.64
CA LEU A 459 15.75 -3.86 24.27
C LEU A 459 16.95 -3.04 24.73
N VAL A 460 17.49 -3.31 25.93
CA VAL A 460 18.64 -2.57 26.47
C VAL A 460 20.00 -3.17 26.11
N LEU A 461 20.03 -4.23 25.28
CA LEU A 461 21.22 -5.03 25.03
C LEU A 461 22.41 -4.19 24.51
N ASN A 462 22.13 -3.20 23.65
CA ASN A 462 23.16 -2.34 23.05
C ASN A 462 23.26 -0.97 23.73
N HIS A 463 22.71 -0.82 24.94
CA HIS A 463 22.65 0.46 25.66
C HIS A 463 21.95 1.58 24.87
N PHE A 464 21.01 1.22 23.98
CA PHE A 464 20.21 2.20 23.27
C PHE A 464 19.30 2.94 24.24
N ASN A 465 19.36 4.28 24.22
CA ASN A 465 18.53 5.11 25.07
C ASN A 465 17.12 5.26 24.47
N TRP A 466 16.19 4.39 24.84
CA TRP A 466 14.77 4.48 24.47
C TRP A 466 14.08 5.75 25.00
N ALA A 467 14.65 6.38 26.02
CA ALA A 467 14.16 7.63 26.60
C ALA A 467 14.62 8.89 25.84
N HIS A 468 15.20 8.72 24.66
CA HIS A 468 15.63 9.85 23.83
C HIS A 468 14.45 10.75 23.45
N ASN A 469 14.74 11.99 23.10
CA ASN A 469 13.76 13.00 22.69
C ASN A 469 14.24 13.81 21.47
N ASN A 470 15.14 13.20 20.69
CA ASN A 470 15.74 13.80 19.51
C ASN A 470 15.26 13.10 18.23
N ASN A 471 15.55 13.71 17.08
CA ASN A 471 15.09 13.18 15.78
C ASN A 471 16.13 12.28 15.10
N VAL A 472 17.12 11.74 15.81
CA VAL A 472 18.23 10.99 15.17
C VAL A 472 17.72 9.77 14.40
N GLN A 473 16.78 9.00 14.95
CA GLN A 473 16.27 7.81 14.24
C GLN A 473 15.32 8.17 13.08
N LEU A 474 14.54 9.25 13.21
CA LEU A 474 13.76 9.80 12.09
C LEU A 474 14.67 10.26 10.95
N LYS A 475 15.81 10.90 11.28
CA LYS A 475 16.83 11.28 10.30
C LYS A 475 17.42 10.06 9.61
N LYS A 476 17.70 8.97 10.34
CA LYS A 476 18.18 7.72 9.74
C LYS A 476 17.16 7.11 8.77
N ALA A 477 15.85 7.23 9.04
CA ALA A 477 14.82 6.80 8.10
C ALA A 477 14.92 7.61 6.79
N VAL A 478 15.03 8.94 6.89
CA VAL A 478 15.24 9.81 5.73
C VAL A 478 16.54 9.47 4.98
N GLU A 479 17.65 9.22 5.69
CA GLU A 479 18.93 8.80 5.12
C GLU A 479 18.88 7.40 4.48
N ALA A 480 17.83 6.61 4.77
CA ALA A 480 17.49 5.34 4.14
C ALA A 480 16.46 5.50 3.00
N HIS A 481 16.23 6.74 2.55
CA HIS A 481 15.30 7.10 1.47
C HIS A 481 13.83 6.85 1.80
N VAL A 482 13.50 6.75 3.09
CA VAL A 482 12.11 6.62 3.56
C VAL A 482 11.41 7.98 3.46
N PHE A 483 10.32 8.04 2.70
CA PHE A 483 9.49 9.24 2.59
C PHE A 483 8.22 9.20 3.45
N ALA A 484 7.77 8.00 3.87
CA ALA A 484 6.57 7.84 4.68
C ALA A 484 6.66 6.64 5.63
N ILE A 485 6.01 6.75 6.80
CA ILE A 485 5.75 5.65 7.72
C ILE A 485 4.23 5.54 7.93
N LEU A 486 3.66 4.38 7.57
CA LEU A 486 2.24 4.07 7.75
C LEU A 486 2.05 3.14 8.93
N TRP A 487 1.34 3.66 9.93
CA TRP A 487 1.20 3.07 11.26
C TRP A 487 -0.06 2.22 11.40
N GLY A 488 0.10 1.04 12.01
CA GLY A 488 -0.94 0.02 12.19
C GLY A 488 -1.01 -0.97 11.03
N ALA A 489 -1.72 -2.06 11.27
CA ALA A 489 -1.92 -3.17 10.33
C ALA A 489 -3.23 -3.89 10.66
N GLY A 490 -3.66 -4.82 9.82
CA GLY A 490 -4.88 -5.60 10.07
C GLY A 490 -4.69 -6.64 11.18
N ALA A 491 -5.61 -6.65 12.16
CA ALA A 491 -5.89 -7.71 13.13
C ALA A 491 -4.87 -7.96 14.26
N PHE A 492 -3.61 -7.49 14.18
CA PHE A 492 -2.59 -7.78 15.20
C PHE A 492 -1.69 -6.59 15.60
N ALA A 493 -2.11 -5.37 15.29
CA ALA A 493 -1.30 -4.20 15.53
C ALA A 493 -2.11 -3.03 16.07
N THR A 494 -1.44 -2.20 16.85
CA THR A 494 -1.92 -0.90 17.27
C THR A 494 -1.85 0.09 16.11
N GLY A 495 -2.85 0.96 15.97
CA GLY A 495 -2.85 2.09 15.01
C GLY A 495 -2.60 3.44 15.71
N VAL A 496 -2.53 4.55 14.95
CA VAL A 496 -2.45 5.89 15.59
C VAL A 496 -3.67 6.16 16.47
N TRP A 497 -4.80 5.61 16.06
CA TRP A 497 -6.03 5.46 16.84
C TRP A 497 -6.55 4.03 16.71
N GLU A 498 -7.47 3.68 17.61
CA GLU A 498 -8.20 2.42 17.53
C GLU A 498 -9.19 2.47 16.37
N VAL A 499 -9.06 1.51 15.46
CA VAL A 499 -10.01 1.22 14.40
C VAL A 499 -10.80 0.00 14.85
N PRO A 500 -12.11 0.14 15.17
CA PRO A 500 -12.88 -0.94 15.76
C PRO A 500 -12.81 -2.24 14.94
N GLY A 501 -12.39 -3.32 15.61
CA GLY A 501 -12.23 -4.64 15.00
C GLY A 501 -11.02 -4.78 14.05
N THR A 502 -10.12 -3.79 14.00
CA THR A 502 -8.97 -3.78 13.09
C THR A 502 -7.65 -3.53 13.80
N THR A 503 -7.59 -2.53 14.70
CA THR A 503 -6.38 -2.24 15.48
C THR A 503 -6.66 -2.22 16.97
N PHE A 504 -5.60 -2.36 17.76
CA PHE A 504 -5.64 -2.17 19.21
C PHE A 504 -5.49 -0.70 19.61
N PRO A 505 -6.02 -0.31 20.79
CA PRO A 505 -5.79 1.01 21.37
C PRO A 505 -4.40 1.14 22.00
N ASP A 506 -3.92 2.38 22.09
CA ASP A 506 -2.63 2.77 22.71
C ASP A 506 -2.81 3.93 23.73
N ASN A 507 -4.02 4.09 24.28
CA ASN A 507 -4.34 5.21 25.19
C ASN A 507 -4.02 6.62 24.61
N GLY A 508 -3.90 6.72 23.28
CA GLY A 508 -3.58 7.94 22.55
C GLY A 508 -2.14 8.42 22.66
N TRP A 509 -1.17 7.57 23.05
CA TRP A 509 0.25 7.95 23.10
C TRP A 509 0.76 8.35 21.72
N MET A 510 0.48 7.55 20.68
CA MET A 510 0.95 7.78 19.33
C MET A 510 0.34 9.05 18.73
N THR A 511 -0.97 9.27 18.96
CA THR A 511 -1.64 10.52 18.60
C THR A 511 -0.94 11.74 19.23
N LYS A 512 -0.57 11.68 20.51
CA LYS A 512 0.18 12.76 21.19
C LYS A 512 1.56 12.95 20.58
N LYS A 513 2.28 11.88 20.25
CA LYS A 513 3.60 11.94 19.61
C LYS A 513 3.54 12.61 18.24
N LEU A 514 2.57 12.24 17.41
CA LEU A 514 2.36 12.89 16.11
C LEU A 514 2.05 14.38 16.27
N SER A 515 1.24 14.77 17.25
CA SER A 515 0.95 16.20 17.50
C SER A 515 2.21 17.03 17.82
N ILE A 516 3.22 16.41 18.46
CA ILE A 516 4.52 17.02 18.73
C ILE A 516 5.36 17.04 17.46
N TYR A 517 5.44 15.91 16.75
CA TYR A 517 6.19 15.76 15.51
C TYR A 517 5.81 16.83 14.47
N TYR A 518 4.52 17.05 14.25
CA TYR A 518 4.04 18.00 13.24
C TYR A 518 4.35 19.47 13.53
N LYS A 519 4.85 19.82 14.73
CA LYS A 519 5.36 21.17 15.01
C LYS A 519 6.71 21.44 14.34
N ASN A 520 7.50 20.39 14.10
CA ASN A 520 8.80 20.46 13.43
C ASN A 520 9.11 19.12 12.75
N PRO A 521 8.44 18.80 11.62
CA PRO A 521 8.58 17.51 10.97
C PRO A 521 9.98 17.32 10.38
N GLN A 522 10.42 16.07 10.25
CA GLN A 522 11.73 15.74 9.71
C GLN A 522 11.73 15.99 8.20
N SER A 523 12.31 17.11 7.79
CA SER A 523 12.40 17.50 6.37
C SER A 523 13.41 16.63 5.62
N PHE A 524 13.20 16.48 4.32
CA PHE A 524 14.18 15.88 3.42
C PHE A 524 15.32 16.87 3.13
N PRO A 525 16.52 16.38 2.77
CA PRO A 525 17.57 17.26 2.27
C PRO A 525 17.06 18.03 1.05
N VAL A 526 17.36 19.33 0.98
CA VAL A 526 17.13 20.11 -0.24
C VAL A 526 18.16 19.64 -1.25
N ASN A 527 17.70 19.04 -2.35
CA ASN A 527 18.56 18.62 -3.47
C ASN A 527 19.11 19.82 -4.23
#